data_AF-A0A1J6KS86-F1
#
_entry.id   AF-A0A1J6KS86-F1
#
_cell.length_a   1.000
_cell.length_b   1.000
_cell.length_c   1.000
_cell.angle_alpha   90.00
_cell.angle_beta   90.00
_cell.angle_gamma   90.00
#
_symmetry.space_group_name_H-M   'P 1'
#
loop_
_entity.id
_entity.type
_entity.pdbx_description
1 polymer ?
#
loop_
_entity_poly.entity_id
_entity_poly.type
_entity_poly.pdbx_seq_one_letter_code
_entity_poly.pdbx_strand_id
1 'polypeptide(L)'
;MVLLVEKISHFLRNPNRLENQHHNSEALLASTLQVFRSDVSKILNKVLPIPEPGTEPEFQFLSLAWIQKCLDAIPMIHRAFAKLVVQIDHPINIWGKSQVEEYLDYTLNLLELLNSVTSGVSHLSHARLCISHGLSLIEKNSNSPALEHLKEIQPHDLGKEFKVEGKIEDTSCSGKDLIIHRSLWILRSISLWVFGVLLSGICSDVKPYMELRISAGLFDESLIKGWDSLLAKEIAENCGVSKEVKEINEVVTNLIAAVVNGEVAKELRIRLEDLEELLQTIGKKTNDLFTEVLGERSKFLDSL
;
A
#
# COMPACT_ATOMS: atom_id res chain seq x y z
N MET A 1 -4.75 14.15 8.69
CA MET A 1 -4.54 15.18 7.67
C MET A 1 -5.63 16.27 7.72
N VAL A 2 -5.91 16.82 8.91
CA VAL A 2 -6.90 17.92 9.11
C VAL A 2 -6.55 19.20 8.30
N LEU A 3 -5.28 19.32 7.92
CA LEU A 3 -4.71 20.47 7.22
C LEU A 3 -5.14 20.63 5.75
N LEU A 4 -5.62 19.59 5.06
CA LEU A 4 -5.99 19.73 3.64
C LEU A 4 -7.23 20.62 3.52
N VAL A 5 -8.22 20.41 4.38
CA VAL A 5 -9.44 21.22 4.44
C VAL A 5 -9.26 22.47 5.30
N GLU A 6 -8.56 22.40 6.44
CA GLU A 6 -8.33 23.58 7.30
C GLU A 6 -7.42 24.65 6.66
N LYS A 7 -6.41 24.25 5.87
CA LYS A 7 -5.62 25.26 5.13
C LYS A 7 -6.42 25.84 3.99
N ILE A 8 -7.20 25.02 3.27
CA ILE A 8 -8.05 25.53 2.18
C ILE A 8 -9.12 26.49 2.73
N SER A 9 -9.77 26.17 3.86
CA SER A 9 -10.79 27.04 4.45
C SER A 9 -10.28 28.42 4.86
N HIS A 10 -9.00 28.52 5.27
CA HIS A 10 -8.35 29.80 5.55
C HIS A 10 -8.07 30.62 4.28
N PHE A 11 -7.76 29.97 3.14
CA PHE A 11 -7.54 30.65 1.86
C PHE A 11 -8.83 31.11 1.17
N LEU A 12 -9.98 30.49 1.47
CA LEU A 12 -11.30 30.87 0.94
C LEU A 12 -11.78 32.28 1.37
N ARG A 13 -11.09 32.96 2.30
CA ARG A 13 -11.56 34.23 2.87
C ARG A 13 -11.07 35.50 2.17
N ASN A 14 -10.20 35.41 1.16
CA ASN A 14 -9.69 36.60 0.46
C ASN A 14 -9.53 36.36 -1.05
N PRO A 15 -10.56 36.61 -1.87
CA PRO A 15 -10.47 36.50 -3.31
C PRO A 15 -10.11 37.88 -3.88
N ASN A 16 -8.84 38.26 -3.85
CA ASN A 16 -8.36 39.43 -4.60
C ASN A 16 -6.84 39.36 -4.83
N ARG A 17 -6.42 38.81 -5.98
CA ARG A 17 -5.33 39.41 -6.78
C ARG A 17 -5.09 38.69 -8.12
N LEU A 18 -5.56 39.37 -9.17
CA LEU A 18 -4.88 39.73 -10.42
C LEU A 18 -4.28 38.64 -11.32
N GLU A 19 -4.98 38.47 -12.44
CA GLU A 19 -4.51 38.04 -13.75
C GLU A 19 -3.27 38.83 -14.21
N ASN A 20 -2.27 38.11 -14.74
CA ASN A 20 -1.36 38.44 -15.85
C ASN A 20 0.03 37.82 -15.63
N GLN A 21 0.28 36.61 -16.16
CA GLN A 21 1.64 36.08 -16.37
C GLN A 21 1.65 34.76 -17.20
N HIS A 22 1.27 34.82 -18.48
CA HIS A 22 1.10 33.57 -19.27
C HIS A 22 2.39 32.86 -19.71
N HIS A 23 3.56 33.53 -19.80
CA HIS A 23 4.81 32.85 -20.23
C HIS A 23 5.73 32.39 -19.08
N ASN A 24 5.60 32.95 -17.88
CA ASN A 24 6.33 32.49 -16.68
C ASN A 24 5.57 31.41 -15.88
N SER A 25 4.29 31.21 -16.20
CA SER A 25 3.41 30.27 -15.50
C SER A 25 3.77 28.82 -15.84
N GLU A 26 3.94 28.45 -17.11
CA GLU A 26 4.17 27.04 -17.49
C GLU A 26 5.48 26.46 -16.95
N ALA A 27 6.57 27.23 -16.97
CA ALA A 27 7.85 26.80 -16.41
C ALA A 27 7.77 26.61 -14.89
N LEU A 28 7.07 27.50 -14.18
CA LEU A 28 6.85 27.41 -12.74
C LEU A 28 5.94 26.22 -12.39
N LEU A 29 4.91 25.99 -13.18
CA LEU A 29 4.00 24.85 -13.07
C LEU A 29 4.74 23.51 -13.29
N ALA A 30 5.58 23.42 -14.33
CA ALA A 30 6.44 22.27 -14.58
C ALA A 30 7.45 22.03 -13.44
N SER A 31 8.07 23.11 -12.94
CA SER A 31 8.96 23.05 -11.78
C SER A 31 8.24 22.54 -10.53
N THR A 32 6.99 22.94 -10.31
CA THR A 32 6.22 22.53 -9.12
C THR A 32 5.85 21.05 -9.18
N LEU A 33 5.44 20.55 -10.36
CA LEU A 33 5.23 19.12 -10.58
C LEU A 33 6.52 18.31 -10.37
N GLN A 34 7.67 18.83 -10.80
CA GLN A 34 8.96 18.18 -10.58
C GLN A 34 9.34 18.13 -9.09
N VAL A 35 9.03 19.18 -8.32
CA VAL A 35 9.20 19.18 -6.86
C VAL A 35 8.31 18.11 -6.22
N PHE A 36 7.05 17.99 -6.63
CA PHE A 36 6.16 16.93 -6.14
C PHE A 36 6.72 15.53 -6.44
N ARG A 37 7.14 15.27 -7.68
CA ARG A 37 7.80 14.00 -8.07
C ARG A 37 9.03 13.70 -7.22
N SER A 38 9.86 14.71 -6.97
CA SER A 38 11.04 14.59 -6.11
C SER A 38 10.67 14.27 -4.66
N ASP A 39 9.66 14.95 -4.10
CA ASP A 39 9.17 14.71 -2.74
C ASP A 39 8.63 13.27 -2.61
N VAL A 40 7.86 12.80 -3.59
CA VAL A 40 7.35 11.42 -3.65
C VAL A 40 8.49 10.40 -3.72
N SER A 41 9.47 10.59 -4.61
CA SER A 41 10.63 9.70 -4.69
C SER A 41 11.43 9.69 -3.39
N LYS A 42 11.61 10.84 -2.72
CA LYS A 42 12.27 10.91 -1.41
C LYS A 42 11.50 10.16 -0.33
N ILE A 43 10.17 10.26 -0.32
CA ILE A 43 9.32 9.51 0.61
C ILE A 43 9.51 8.02 0.40
N LEU A 44 9.41 7.54 -0.85
CA LEU A 44 9.58 6.13 -1.17
C LEU A 44 10.96 5.62 -0.76
N ASN A 45 12.04 6.33 -1.11
CA ASN A 45 13.40 5.94 -0.72
C ASN A 45 13.65 5.97 0.79
N LYS A 46 12.92 6.81 1.54
CA LYS A 46 13.04 6.90 3.00
C LYS A 46 12.30 5.76 3.68
N VAL A 47 11.08 5.47 3.21
CA VAL A 47 10.19 4.46 3.81
C VAL A 47 10.63 3.06 3.40
N LEU A 48 11.05 2.92 2.14
CA LEU A 48 11.56 1.71 1.51
C LEU A 48 13.01 2.04 1.11
N PRO A 49 14.02 1.78 1.98
CA PRO A 49 15.43 1.96 1.64
C PRO A 49 15.97 0.74 0.89
N ILE A 50 16.68 0.98 -0.23
CA ILE A 50 17.34 -0.09 -0.99
C ILE A 50 18.62 -0.43 -0.23
N PRO A 51 18.84 -1.69 0.18
CA PRO A 51 20.11 -2.14 0.75
C PRO A 51 21.26 -1.87 -0.20
N GLU A 52 22.43 -1.54 0.36
CA GLU A 52 23.62 -1.32 -0.46
C GLU A 52 24.02 -2.61 -1.20
N PRO A 53 24.46 -2.50 -2.46
CA PRO A 53 24.94 -3.66 -3.22
C PRO A 53 26.06 -4.40 -2.48
N GLY A 54 25.89 -5.71 -2.23
CA GLY A 54 26.87 -6.54 -1.53
C GLY A 54 26.50 -6.90 -0.10
N THR A 55 25.40 -6.36 0.43
CA THR A 55 24.74 -6.86 1.65
C THR A 55 23.74 -7.93 1.22
N GLU A 56 23.87 -9.18 1.68
CA GLU A 56 22.93 -10.25 1.31
C GLU A 56 21.48 -9.84 1.65
N PRO A 57 20.57 -9.77 0.66
CA PRO A 57 19.21 -9.29 0.85
C PRO A 57 18.30 -10.46 1.24
N GLU A 58 18.71 -11.32 2.15
CA GLU A 58 17.89 -12.47 2.52
C GLU A 58 16.56 -12.01 3.13
N PHE A 59 15.49 -12.09 2.33
CA PHE A 59 14.09 -12.08 2.74
C PHE A 59 13.56 -10.79 3.40
N GLN A 60 14.17 -9.62 3.17
CA GLN A 60 13.68 -8.39 3.84
C GLN A 60 12.48 -7.73 3.13
N PHE A 61 12.38 -7.80 1.80
CA PHE A 61 11.45 -6.93 1.06
C PHE A 61 9.99 -7.38 1.05
N LEU A 62 9.71 -8.66 1.30
CA LEU A 62 8.35 -9.18 1.47
C LEU A 62 8.06 -9.61 2.91
N SER A 63 8.89 -9.19 3.86
CA SER A 63 8.55 -9.36 5.28
C SER A 63 7.35 -8.51 5.63
N LEU A 64 6.51 -8.99 6.54
CA LEU A 64 5.36 -8.24 7.07
C LEU A 64 5.83 -6.94 7.75
N ALA A 65 7.02 -6.93 8.34
CA ALA A 65 7.65 -5.71 8.88
C ALA A 65 7.96 -4.67 7.79
N TRP A 66 8.38 -5.10 6.59
CA TRP A 66 8.59 -4.19 5.45
C TRP A 66 7.25 -3.72 4.86
N ILE A 67 6.29 -4.62 4.72
CA ILE A 67 4.91 -4.35 4.28
C ILE A 67 4.24 -3.32 5.21
N GLN A 68 4.50 -3.37 6.52
CA GLN A 68 4.02 -2.36 7.46
C GLN A 68 4.53 -0.94 7.14
N LYS A 69 5.73 -0.80 6.57
CA LYS A 69 6.30 0.51 6.17
C LYS A 69 5.61 1.05 4.93
N CYS A 70 5.20 0.19 3.99
CA CYS A 70 4.43 0.60 2.79
C CYS A 70 3.18 1.43 3.15
N LEU A 71 2.47 1.05 4.21
CA LEU A 71 1.29 1.80 4.68
C LEU A 71 1.63 3.22 5.16
N ASP A 72 2.84 3.45 5.67
CA ASP A 72 3.28 4.78 6.11
C ASP A 72 3.57 5.73 4.93
N ALA A 73 3.88 5.19 3.74
CA ALA A 73 4.15 6.00 2.56
C ALA A 73 2.89 6.73 2.07
N ILE A 74 1.72 6.10 2.14
CA ILE A 74 0.48 6.62 1.55
C ILE A 74 0.09 7.99 2.15
N PRO A 75 -0.04 8.18 3.48
CA PRO A 75 -0.32 9.50 4.05
C PRO A 75 0.76 10.55 3.72
N MET A 76 2.02 10.15 3.61
CA MET A 76 3.11 11.06 3.31
C MET A 76 3.01 11.59 1.87
N ILE A 77 2.66 10.73 0.91
CA ILE A 77 2.45 11.10 -0.49
C ILE A 77 1.22 11.99 -0.63
N HIS A 78 0.11 11.68 0.05
CA HIS A 78 -1.09 12.52 0.10
C HIS A 78 -0.77 13.93 0.63
N ARG A 79 0.06 14.02 1.68
CA ARG A 79 0.53 15.32 2.19
C ARG A 79 1.38 16.08 1.18
N ALA A 80 2.22 15.41 0.40
CA ALA A 80 2.99 16.04 -0.67
C ALA A 80 2.07 16.56 -1.78
N PHE A 81 1.00 15.83 -2.12
CA PHE A 81 -0.02 16.29 -3.06
C PHE A 81 -0.78 17.51 -2.53
N ALA A 82 -1.21 17.48 -1.26
CA ALA A 82 -1.85 18.63 -0.61
C ALA A 82 -1.00 19.90 -0.70
N LYS A 83 0.30 19.76 -0.45
CA LYS A 83 1.28 20.84 -0.56
C LYS A 83 1.37 21.37 -1.98
N LEU A 84 1.36 20.50 -2.98
CA LEU A 84 1.34 20.89 -4.39
C LEU A 84 0.08 21.72 -4.73
N VAL A 85 -1.11 21.24 -4.33
CA VAL A 85 -2.39 21.94 -4.59
C VAL A 85 -2.38 23.36 -4.05
N VAL A 86 -1.84 23.54 -2.83
CA VAL A 86 -1.69 24.87 -2.21
C VAL A 86 -0.65 25.72 -2.95
N GLN A 87 0.49 25.14 -3.37
CA GLN A 87 1.55 25.87 -4.07
C GLN A 87 1.11 26.42 -5.43
N ILE A 88 0.28 25.67 -6.15
CA ILE A 88 -0.25 26.12 -7.44
C ILE A 88 -1.49 27.00 -7.28
N ASP A 89 -1.98 27.24 -6.06
CA ASP A 89 -3.20 28.00 -5.77
C ASP A 89 -4.37 27.53 -6.66
N HIS A 90 -4.68 26.24 -6.55
CA HIS A 90 -5.74 25.60 -7.32
C HIS A 90 -6.66 24.73 -6.43
N PRO A 91 -7.43 25.38 -5.54
CA PRO A 91 -8.27 24.67 -4.58
C PRO A 91 -9.37 23.84 -5.25
N ILE A 92 -9.89 22.87 -4.51
CA ILE A 92 -10.85 21.87 -4.99
C ILE A 92 -12.13 22.49 -5.58
N ASN A 93 -12.61 23.61 -5.04
CA ASN A 93 -13.84 24.27 -5.48
C ASN A 93 -13.76 24.88 -6.89
N ILE A 94 -12.57 24.95 -7.48
CA ILE A 94 -12.38 25.40 -8.87
C ILE A 94 -11.97 24.27 -9.81
N TRP A 95 -11.94 23.02 -9.30
CA TRP A 95 -11.65 21.86 -10.14
C TRP A 95 -12.79 21.62 -11.13
N GLY A 96 -12.41 21.26 -12.36
CA GLY A 96 -13.32 20.78 -13.36
C GLY A 96 -13.90 19.41 -12.99
N LYS A 97 -15.06 19.10 -13.59
CA LYS A 97 -15.79 17.85 -13.36
C LYS A 97 -14.91 16.60 -13.49
N SER A 98 -14.02 16.55 -14.49
CA SER A 98 -13.13 15.40 -14.71
C SER A 98 -12.15 15.16 -13.56
N GLN A 99 -11.58 16.20 -12.97
CA GLN A 99 -10.64 16.08 -11.85
C GLN A 99 -11.34 15.68 -10.55
N VAL A 100 -12.55 16.20 -10.35
CA VAL A 100 -13.41 15.79 -9.23
C VAL A 100 -13.74 14.30 -9.34
N GLU A 101 -14.16 13.84 -10.52
CA GLU A 101 -14.42 12.43 -10.80
C GLU A 101 -13.15 11.58 -10.62
N GLU A 102 -12.00 12.03 -11.11
CA GLU A 102 -10.72 11.32 -10.98
C GLU A 102 -10.28 11.15 -9.51
N TYR A 103 -10.40 12.21 -8.71
CA TYR A 103 -10.06 12.14 -7.28
C TYR A 103 -11.03 11.25 -6.49
N LEU A 104 -12.33 11.31 -6.83
CA LEU A 104 -13.32 10.43 -6.23
C LEU A 104 -13.10 8.97 -6.65
N ASP A 105 -12.77 8.69 -7.90
CA ASP A 105 -12.43 7.34 -8.32
C ASP A 105 -11.18 6.83 -7.60
N TYR A 106 -10.13 7.66 -7.53
CA TYR A 106 -8.90 7.33 -6.81
C TYR A 106 -9.14 6.98 -5.35
N THR A 107 -9.86 7.83 -4.61
CA THR A 107 -10.10 7.60 -3.17
C THR A 107 -11.03 6.42 -2.92
N LEU A 108 -11.97 6.13 -3.83
CA LEU A 108 -12.79 4.91 -3.75
C LEU A 108 -11.93 3.65 -3.93
N ASN A 109 -11.10 3.62 -4.97
CA ASN A 109 -10.15 2.52 -5.22
C ASN A 109 -9.22 2.29 -4.02
N LEU A 110 -8.75 3.36 -3.39
CA LEU A 110 -7.91 3.27 -2.19
C LEU A 110 -8.66 2.59 -1.01
N LEU A 111 -9.93 2.93 -0.79
CA LEU A 111 -10.76 2.28 0.24
C LEU A 111 -10.98 0.80 -0.07
N GLU A 112 -11.19 0.43 -1.34
CA GLU A 112 -11.33 -0.97 -1.76
C GLU A 112 -10.04 -1.77 -1.52
N LEU A 113 -8.88 -1.20 -1.84
CA LEU A 113 -7.59 -1.83 -1.56
C LEU A 113 -7.36 -2.04 -0.07
N LEU A 114 -7.71 -1.06 0.78
CA LEU A 114 -7.62 -1.18 2.23
C LEU A 114 -8.57 -2.26 2.80
N ASN A 115 -9.74 -2.45 2.20
CA ASN A 115 -10.62 -3.57 2.53
C ASN A 115 -9.98 -4.91 2.14
N SER A 116 -9.32 -4.99 0.99
CA SER A 116 -8.56 -6.19 0.59
C SER A 116 -7.42 -6.51 1.55
N VAL A 117 -6.72 -5.49 2.05
CA VAL A 117 -5.69 -5.66 3.10
C VAL A 117 -6.30 -6.23 4.38
N THR A 118 -7.43 -5.66 4.82
CA THR A 118 -8.16 -6.15 6.00
C THR A 118 -8.58 -7.61 5.84
N SER A 119 -9.03 -7.99 4.63
CA SER A 119 -9.37 -9.39 4.31
C SER A 119 -8.14 -10.31 4.42
N GLY A 120 -7.01 -9.92 3.82
CA GLY A 120 -5.77 -10.69 3.90
C GLY A 120 -5.23 -10.83 5.33
N VAL A 121 -5.27 -9.76 6.13
CA VAL A 121 -4.90 -9.79 7.56
C VAL A 121 -5.80 -10.75 8.33
N SER A 122 -7.11 -10.77 8.02
CA SER A 122 -8.07 -11.67 8.66
C SER A 122 -7.78 -13.14 8.30
N HIS A 123 -7.41 -13.43 7.05
CA HIS A 123 -7.01 -14.76 6.62
C HIS A 123 -5.77 -15.26 7.37
N LEU A 124 -4.70 -14.46 7.43
CA LEU A 124 -3.49 -14.81 8.18
C LEU A 124 -3.78 -14.98 9.67
N SER A 125 -4.63 -14.13 10.24
CA SER A 125 -5.06 -14.24 11.64
C SER A 125 -5.81 -15.55 11.90
N HIS A 126 -6.67 -15.95 10.97
CA HIS A 126 -7.41 -17.21 11.06
C HIS A 126 -6.47 -18.42 10.94
N ALA A 127 -5.56 -18.41 9.96
CA ALA A 127 -4.58 -19.48 9.77
C ALA A 127 -3.69 -19.65 11.01
N ARG A 128 -3.20 -18.55 11.57
CA ARG A 128 -2.44 -18.52 12.84
C ARG A 128 -3.23 -19.15 13.99
N LEU A 129 -4.51 -18.80 14.15
CA LEU A 129 -5.37 -19.36 15.21
C LEU A 129 -5.57 -20.87 15.03
N CYS A 130 -5.76 -21.34 13.80
CA CYS A 130 -5.83 -22.77 13.49
C CYS A 130 -4.55 -23.50 13.88
N ILE A 131 -3.38 -22.99 13.48
CA ILE A 131 -2.08 -23.61 13.83
C ILE A 131 -1.87 -23.58 15.34
N SER A 132 -2.17 -22.47 16.02
CA SER A 132 -2.07 -22.34 17.48
C SER A 132 -2.96 -23.36 18.20
N HIS A 133 -4.17 -23.58 17.69
CA HIS A 133 -5.08 -24.60 18.22
C HIS A 133 -4.50 -26.01 18.03
N GLY A 134 -4.01 -26.33 16.84
CA GLY A 134 -3.33 -27.60 16.58
C GLY A 134 -2.14 -27.85 17.49
N LEU A 135 -1.32 -26.82 17.74
CA LEU A 135 -0.21 -26.87 18.67
C LEU A 135 -0.68 -27.15 20.11
N SER A 136 -1.76 -26.52 20.57
CA SER A 136 -2.34 -26.77 21.89
C SER A 136 -2.88 -28.20 22.06
N LEU A 137 -3.32 -28.84 20.97
CA LEU A 137 -3.78 -30.23 20.98
C LEU A 137 -2.62 -31.21 21.07
N ILE A 138 -1.49 -30.91 20.42
CA ILE A 138 -0.23 -31.66 20.59
C ILE A 138 0.18 -31.68 22.07
N GLU A 139 0.17 -30.53 22.74
CA GLU A 139 0.55 -30.43 24.15
C GLU A 139 -0.37 -31.23 25.08
N LYS A 140 -1.62 -31.46 24.66
CA LYS A 140 -2.60 -32.31 25.35
C LYS A 140 -2.54 -33.78 24.92
N ASN A 141 -1.49 -34.20 24.22
CA ASN A 141 -1.31 -35.56 23.68
C ASN A 141 -2.42 -36.03 22.72
N SER A 142 -3.10 -35.08 22.06
CA SER A 142 -4.20 -35.34 21.12
C SER A 142 -3.71 -35.22 19.67
N ASN A 143 -2.83 -36.14 19.26
CA ASN A 143 -2.07 -36.01 18.01
C ASN A 143 -2.91 -36.12 16.73
N SER A 144 -3.95 -36.97 16.70
CA SER A 144 -4.83 -37.14 15.54
C SER A 144 -5.56 -35.84 15.15
N PRO A 145 -6.34 -35.19 16.05
CA PRO A 145 -7.00 -33.93 15.72
C PRO A 145 -6.03 -32.75 15.57
N ALA A 146 -4.83 -32.81 16.16
CA ALA A 146 -3.83 -31.77 15.97
C ALA A 146 -3.37 -31.65 14.51
N LEU A 147 -3.20 -32.77 13.81
CA LEU A 147 -2.78 -32.80 12.41
C LEU A 147 -3.81 -32.19 11.44
N GLU A 148 -5.10 -32.16 11.82
CA GLU A 148 -6.12 -31.52 11.01
C GLU A 148 -5.99 -29.99 10.98
N HIS A 149 -5.38 -29.43 12.03
CA HIS A 149 -5.23 -27.99 12.27
C HIS A 149 -3.82 -27.47 12.00
N LEU A 150 -2.79 -28.31 12.13
CA LEU A 150 -1.41 -28.00 11.77
C LEU A 150 -1.22 -28.18 10.27
N LYS A 151 -1.64 -27.18 9.52
CA LYS A 151 -1.46 -27.11 8.07
C LYS A 151 -0.69 -25.86 7.73
N GLU A 152 0.04 -25.94 6.62
CA GLU A 152 0.67 -24.78 6.02
C GLU A 152 -0.39 -23.71 5.71
N ILE A 153 -0.02 -22.46 5.97
CA ILE A 153 -0.79 -21.29 5.58
C ILE A 153 -0.87 -21.28 4.05
N GLN A 154 -2.08 -21.38 3.54
CA GLN A 154 -2.35 -21.38 2.11
C GLN A 154 -2.47 -19.94 1.58
N PRO A 155 -2.14 -19.72 0.29
CA PRO A 155 -2.40 -18.45 -0.38
C PRO A 155 -3.88 -18.03 -0.26
N HIS A 156 -4.11 -16.73 -0.10
CA HIS A 156 -5.45 -16.15 0.00
C HIS A 156 -5.89 -15.58 -1.34
N ASP A 157 -6.87 -16.23 -1.97
CA ASP A 157 -7.55 -15.64 -3.12
C ASP A 157 -8.55 -14.59 -2.64
N LEU A 158 -8.30 -13.34 -3.02
CA LEU A 158 -9.20 -12.22 -2.71
C LEU A 158 -10.51 -12.29 -3.50
N GLY A 159 -10.63 -13.20 -4.47
CA GLY A 159 -11.84 -13.43 -5.26
C GLY A 159 -12.23 -12.23 -6.13
N LYS A 160 -11.33 -11.27 -6.28
CA LYS A 160 -11.50 -10.02 -7.02
C LYS A 160 -10.38 -9.87 -8.02
N GLU A 161 -10.72 -9.46 -9.24
CA GLU A 161 -9.74 -8.97 -10.20
C GLU A 161 -9.49 -7.48 -9.91
N PHE A 162 -8.23 -7.08 -9.81
CA PHE A 162 -7.83 -5.69 -9.59
C PHE A 162 -7.80 -4.87 -10.88
N LYS A 163 -8.70 -5.16 -11.83
CA LYS A 163 -8.77 -4.45 -13.11
C LYS A 163 -9.25 -3.03 -12.88
N VAL A 164 -8.29 -2.13 -12.82
CA VAL A 164 -8.53 -0.69 -12.78
C VAL A 164 -8.27 -0.17 -14.21
N GLU A 165 -9.33 0.21 -14.93
CA GLU A 165 -9.19 0.77 -16.28
C GLU A 165 -8.37 2.07 -16.23
N GLY A 166 -7.08 1.97 -16.57
CA GLY A 166 -6.20 3.10 -16.78
C GLY A 166 -6.49 3.73 -18.14
N LYS A 167 -7.63 4.40 -18.30
CA LYS A 167 -7.80 5.29 -19.45
C LYS A 167 -6.96 6.53 -19.20
N ILE A 168 -5.84 6.64 -19.91
CA ILE A 168 -5.26 7.94 -20.24
C ILE A 168 -6.25 8.55 -21.22
N GLU A 169 -7.31 9.17 -20.70
CA GLU A 169 -8.06 10.09 -21.53
C GLU A 169 -7.13 11.28 -21.78
N ASP A 170 -6.84 11.54 -23.06
CA ASP A 170 -6.32 12.81 -23.56
C ASP A 170 -7.36 13.89 -23.21
N THR A 171 -7.37 14.26 -21.94
CA THR A 171 -8.16 15.34 -21.44
C THR A 171 -7.49 16.61 -21.93
N SER A 172 -8.29 17.50 -22.54
CA SER A 172 -7.90 18.83 -23.00
C SER A 172 -7.53 19.79 -21.86
N CYS A 173 -6.93 19.27 -20.78
CA CYS A 173 -6.48 20.00 -19.62
C CYS A 173 -5.30 20.91 -19.99
N SER A 174 -5.35 22.15 -19.53
CA SER A 174 -4.27 23.13 -19.71
C SER A 174 -3.93 23.81 -18.39
N GLY A 175 -2.71 24.35 -18.27
CA GLY A 175 -2.30 25.09 -17.09
C GLY A 175 -2.33 24.27 -15.79
N LYS A 176 -2.99 24.81 -14.76
CA LYS A 176 -3.06 24.20 -13.41
C LYS A 176 -3.85 22.89 -13.43
N ASP A 177 -4.82 22.76 -14.32
CA ASP A 177 -5.66 21.56 -14.43
C ASP A 177 -4.85 20.33 -14.82
N LEU A 178 -3.91 20.53 -15.74
CA LEU A 178 -3.00 19.49 -16.20
C LEU A 178 -2.07 19.00 -15.09
N ILE A 179 -1.68 19.89 -14.16
CA ILE A 179 -0.84 19.51 -13.02
C ILE A 179 -1.63 18.67 -12.04
N ILE A 180 -2.87 19.04 -11.73
CA ILE A 180 -3.74 18.23 -10.87
C ILE A 180 -3.89 16.84 -11.46
N HIS A 181 -4.29 16.75 -12.73
CA HIS A 181 -4.45 15.48 -13.43
C HIS A 181 -3.18 14.62 -13.36
N ARG A 182 -2.02 15.17 -13.74
CA ARG A 182 -0.74 14.44 -13.68
C ARG A 182 -0.36 14.00 -12.26
N SER A 183 -0.76 14.77 -11.25
CA SER A 183 -0.43 14.48 -9.85
C SER A 183 -1.36 13.44 -9.25
N LEU A 184 -2.64 13.45 -9.63
CA LEU A 184 -3.61 12.39 -9.34
C LEU A 184 -3.19 11.07 -9.98
N TRP A 185 -2.71 11.12 -11.22
CA TRP A 185 -2.14 9.94 -11.88
C TRP A 185 -0.94 9.37 -11.10
N ILE A 186 0.02 10.21 -10.70
CA ILE A 186 1.15 9.77 -9.85
C ILE A 186 0.67 9.15 -8.53
N LEU A 187 -0.29 9.79 -7.86
CA LEU A 187 -0.90 9.27 -6.63
C LEU A 187 -1.48 7.89 -6.84
N ARG A 188 -2.31 7.73 -7.88
CA ARG A 188 -2.97 6.48 -8.24
C ARG A 188 -1.94 5.40 -8.56
N SER A 189 -1.03 5.65 -9.49
CA SER A 189 -0.01 4.69 -9.91
C SER A 189 0.84 4.18 -8.76
N ILE A 190 1.35 5.07 -7.91
CA ILE A 190 2.17 4.67 -6.77
C ILE A 190 1.35 3.94 -5.72
N SER A 191 0.10 4.37 -5.46
CA SER A 191 -0.76 3.63 -4.54
C SER A 191 -0.98 2.21 -5.03
N LEU A 192 -1.36 2.04 -6.30
CA LEU A 192 -1.57 0.71 -6.89
C LEU A 192 -0.30 -0.15 -6.78
N TRP A 193 0.87 0.41 -7.11
CA TRP A 193 2.14 -0.30 -6.96
C TRP A 193 2.43 -0.72 -5.52
N VAL A 194 2.31 0.21 -4.55
CA VAL A 194 2.52 -0.07 -3.12
C VAL A 194 1.55 -1.15 -2.63
N PHE A 195 0.27 -1.05 -2.96
CA PHE A 195 -0.73 -2.03 -2.58
C PHE A 195 -0.54 -3.37 -3.29
N GLY A 196 -0.01 -3.39 -4.52
CA GLY A 196 0.36 -4.62 -5.21
C GLY A 196 1.37 -5.43 -4.42
N VAL A 197 2.46 -4.80 -3.99
CA VAL A 197 3.50 -5.46 -3.18
C VAL A 197 2.95 -5.87 -1.81
N LEU A 198 2.23 -4.96 -1.15
CA LEU A 198 1.64 -5.17 0.17
C LEU A 198 0.67 -6.37 0.17
N LEU A 199 -0.27 -6.40 -0.76
CA LEU A 199 -1.28 -7.45 -0.87
C LEU A 199 -0.65 -8.78 -1.27
N SER A 200 0.37 -8.77 -2.14
CA SER A 200 1.06 -10.01 -2.49
C SER A 200 1.67 -10.69 -1.27
N GLY A 201 2.38 -9.96 -0.42
CA GLY A 201 2.98 -10.54 0.78
C GLY A 201 1.96 -10.98 1.85
N ILE A 202 0.87 -10.21 2.03
CA ILE A 202 -0.20 -10.57 2.97
C ILE A 202 -1.00 -11.79 2.49
N CYS A 203 -1.31 -11.84 1.19
CA CYS A 203 -2.05 -12.96 0.60
C CYS A 203 -1.16 -14.17 0.29
N SER A 204 0.17 -14.01 0.36
CA SER A 204 1.13 -15.03 -0.08
C SER A 204 0.86 -15.49 -1.51
N ASP A 205 0.59 -14.51 -2.40
CA ASP A 205 0.25 -14.72 -3.80
C ASP A 205 0.90 -13.64 -4.67
N VAL A 206 1.45 -14.01 -5.83
CA VAL A 206 2.01 -13.08 -6.83
C VAL A 206 0.94 -12.27 -7.57
N LYS A 207 -0.30 -12.78 -7.65
CA LYS A 207 -1.37 -12.21 -8.47
C LYS A 207 -1.69 -10.73 -8.15
N PRO A 208 -1.85 -10.29 -6.88
CA PRO A 208 -2.12 -8.89 -6.56
C PRO A 208 -1.06 -7.93 -7.11
N TYR A 209 0.22 -8.25 -6.95
CA TYR A 209 1.31 -7.45 -7.49
C TYR A 209 1.24 -7.35 -9.01
N MET A 210 1.02 -8.47 -9.71
CA MET A 210 0.96 -8.47 -11.18
C MET A 210 -0.20 -7.62 -11.71
N GLU A 211 -1.40 -7.80 -11.16
CA GLU A 211 -2.59 -7.07 -11.63
C GLU A 211 -2.52 -5.57 -11.31
N LEU A 212 -2.09 -5.23 -10.10
CA LEU A 212 -1.99 -3.84 -9.68
C LEU A 212 -0.81 -3.10 -10.32
N ARG A 213 0.30 -3.79 -10.60
CA ARG A 213 1.42 -3.22 -11.38
C ARG A 213 0.99 -2.90 -12.80
N ILE A 214 0.26 -3.80 -13.47
CA ILE A 214 -0.28 -3.52 -14.81
C ILE A 214 -1.22 -2.32 -14.76
N SER A 215 -2.10 -2.29 -13.75
CA SER A 215 -3.08 -1.22 -13.55
C SER A 215 -2.48 0.13 -13.16
N ALA A 216 -1.33 0.13 -12.49
CA ALA A 216 -0.57 1.34 -12.20
C ALA A 216 -0.08 2.04 -13.47
N GLY A 217 -0.14 1.36 -14.62
CA GLY A 217 0.48 1.79 -15.87
C GLY A 217 2.00 1.70 -15.79
N LEU A 218 2.69 1.98 -16.90
CA LEU A 218 4.13 2.24 -16.89
C LEU A 218 4.38 3.56 -16.15
N PHE A 219 4.24 3.55 -14.83
CA PHE A 219 4.54 4.70 -14.01
C PHE A 219 6.04 4.96 -14.06
N ASP A 220 6.42 6.25 -14.08
CA ASP A 220 7.82 6.63 -14.36
C ASP A 220 8.78 5.93 -13.39
N GLU A 221 9.59 5.02 -13.93
CA GLU A 221 10.60 4.25 -13.19
C GLU A 221 11.57 5.16 -12.43
N SER A 222 11.73 6.43 -12.86
CA SER A 222 12.55 7.41 -12.14
C SER A 222 12.03 7.70 -10.72
N LEU A 223 10.73 7.52 -10.46
CA LEU A 223 10.13 7.74 -9.13
C LEU A 223 10.57 6.67 -8.14
N ILE A 224 10.74 5.44 -8.62
CA ILE A 224 10.99 4.23 -7.83
C ILE A 224 12.42 3.69 -7.98
N LYS A 225 13.33 4.33 -8.72
CA LYS A 225 14.78 4.04 -8.73
C LYS A 225 15.18 2.56 -8.78
N GLY A 226 14.46 1.73 -9.54
CA GLY A 226 14.76 0.28 -9.64
C GLY A 226 14.16 -0.60 -8.55
N TRP A 227 13.32 -0.07 -7.64
CA TRP A 227 12.54 -0.86 -6.70
C TRP A 227 11.69 -1.91 -7.40
N ASP A 228 11.07 -1.55 -8.52
CA ASP A 228 10.14 -2.44 -9.19
C ASP A 228 10.82 -3.66 -9.81
N SER A 229 12.04 -3.53 -10.32
CA SER A 229 12.79 -4.69 -10.82
C SER A 229 13.26 -5.59 -9.68
N LEU A 230 13.71 -5.02 -8.56
CA LEU A 230 14.10 -5.76 -7.36
C LEU A 230 12.91 -6.53 -6.76
N LEU A 231 11.78 -5.86 -6.57
CA LEU A 231 10.57 -6.47 -6.02
C LEU A 231 9.96 -7.49 -6.98
N ALA A 232 9.98 -7.24 -8.30
CA ALA A 232 9.54 -8.22 -9.27
C ALA A 232 10.36 -9.50 -9.20
N LYS A 233 11.68 -9.38 -9.05
CA LYS A 233 12.57 -10.52 -8.88
C LYS A 233 12.26 -11.27 -7.58
N GLU A 234 12.19 -10.56 -6.46
CA GLU A 234 11.89 -11.15 -5.14
C GLU A 234 10.53 -11.87 -5.13
N ILE A 235 9.48 -11.23 -5.67
CA ILE A 235 8.14 -11.80 -5.76
C ILE A 235 8.11 -13.02 -6.68
N ALA A 236 8.87 -13.00 -7.78
CA ALA A 236 8.98 -14.15 -8.67
C ALA A 236 9.73 -15.33 -8.02
N GLU A 237 10.80 -15.05 -7.26
CA GLU A 237 11.61 -16.08 -6.58
C GLU A 237 10.86 -16.72 -5.40
N ASN A 238 10.05 -15.94 -4.68
CA ASN A 238 9.31 -16.40 -3.49
C ASN A 238 7.81 -16.61 -3.73
N CYS A 239 7.34 -16.53 -4.98
CA CYS A 239 5.92 -16.65 -5.35
C CYS A 239 4.98 -15.71 -4.56
N GLY A 240 5.49 -14.54 -4.14
CA GLY A 240 4.76 -13.59 -3.29
C GLY A 240 4.58 -14.01 -1.83
N VAL A 241 5.13 -15.14 -1.39
CA VAL A 241 5.04 -15.60 0.00
C VAL A 241 5.90 -14.71 0.89
N SER A 242 5.31 -14.19 1.97
CA SER A 242 6.06 -13.40 2.96
C SER A 242 7.02 -14.26 3.76
N LYS A 243 8.09 -13.62 4.27
CA LYS A 243 9.12 -14.28 5.08
C LYS A 243 8.49 -15.03 6.26
N GLU A 244 7.63 -14.37 7.01
CA GLU A 244 7.01 -14.90 8.22
C GLU A 244 6.15 -16.14 7.91
N VAL A 245 5.38 -16.10 6.81
CA VAL A 245 4.56 -17.23 6.37
C VAL A 245 5.43 -18.41 5.94
N LYS A 246 6.48 -18.15 5.17
CA LYS A 246 7.42 -19.18 4.72
C LYS A 246 8.06 -19.90 5.91
N GLU A 247 8.59 -19.13 6.87
CA GLU A 247 9.25 -19.70 8.03
C GLU A 247 8.27 -20.47 8.94
N ILE A 248 7.04 -19.99 9.12
CA ILE A 248 6.00 -20.73 9.85
C ILE A 248 5.69 -22.05 9.14
N ASN A 249 5.51 -22.05 7.82
CA ASN A 249 5.23 -23.26 7.05
C ASN A 249 6.36 -24.28 7.16
N GLU A 250 7.62 -23.84 7.09
CA GLU A 250 8.80 -24.71 7.29
C GLU A 250 8.81 -25.36 8.67
N VAL A 251 8.52 -24.59 9.74
CA VAL A 251 8.46 -25.12 11.11
C VAL A 251 7.27 -26.07 11.30
N VAL A 252 6.11 -25.78 10.72
CA VAL A 252 4.94 -26.68 10.74
C VAL A 252 5.28 -28.02 10.09
N THR A 253 5.90 -28.00 8.90
CA THR A 253 6.30 -29.22 8.18
C THR A 253 7.32 -30.04 8.97
N ASN A 254 8.30 -29.37 9.60
CA ASN A 254 9.26 -30.04 10.48
C ASN A 254 8.60 -30.66 11.72
N LEU A 255 7.63 -29.98 12.34
CA LEU A 255 6.91 -30.47 13.51
C LEU A 255 6.10 -31.73 13.21
N ILE A 256 5.45 -31.76 12.04
CA ILE A 256 4.68 -32.92 11.56
C ILE A 256 5.61 -34.11 11.30
N ALA A 257 6.77 -33.88 10.69
CA ALA A 257 7.74 -34.94 10.36
C ALA A 257 8.45 -35.50 11.60
N ALA A 258 8.73 -34.68 12.61
CA ALA A 258 9.51 -35.07 13.79
C ALA A 258 8.72 -35.79 14.90
N VAL A 259 7.43 -36.12 14.68
CA VAL A 259 6.55 -36.78 15.66
C VAL A 259 6.56 -36.07 17.03
N VAL A 260 6.17 -34.79 17.03
CA VAL A 260 6.08 -33.94 18.23
C VAL A 260 7.45 -33.77 18.92
N ASN A 261 8.24 -32.84 18.40
CA ASN A 261 9.44 -32.36 19.09
C ASN A 261 9.09 -31.09 19.89
N GLY A 262 9.24 -31.17 21.22
CA GLY A 262 8.93 -30.07 22.13
C GLY A 262 9.71 -28.78 21.84
N GLU A 263 10.89 -28.86 21.22
CA GLU A 263 11.66 -27.67 20.84
C GLU A 263 11.09 -27.00 19.58
N VAL A 264 10.72 -27.80 18.58
CA VAL A 264 10.07 -27.31 17.35
C VAL A 264 8.70 -26.69 17.67
N ALA A 265 7.98 -27.25 18.65
CA ALA A 265 6.72 -26.70 19.15
C ALA A 265 6.88 -25.31 19.80
N LYS A 266 7.96 -25.09 20.56
CA LYS A 266 8.24 -23.76 21.15
C LYS A 266 8.61 -22.74 20.08
N GLU A 267 9.44 -23.13 19.13
CA GLU A 267 9.82 -22.26 18.00
C GLU A 267 8.56 -21.83 17.22
N LEU A 268 7.65 -22.76 16.95
CA LEU A 268 6.39 -22.46 16.27
C LEU A 268 5.54 -21.46 17.07
N ARG A 269 5.46 -21.63 18.41
CA ARG A 269 4.73 -20.70 19.27
C ARG A 269 5.28 -19.28 19.18
N ILE A 270 6.61 -19.12 19.29
CA ILE A 270 7.26 -17.80 19.21
C ILE A 270 6.92 -17.12 17.89
N ARG A 271 7.05 -17.84 16.76
CA ARG A 271 6.73 -17.28 15.44
C ARG A 271 5.25 -16.91 15.28
N LEU A 272 4.34 -17.66 15.88
CA LEU A 272 2.90 -17.34 15.86
C LEU A 272 2.59 -16.10 16.70
N GLU A 273 3.32 -15.86 17.79
CA GLU A 273 3.22 -14.65 18.61
C GLU A 273 3.77 -13.43 17.85
N ASP A 274 4.95 -13.56 17.22
CA ASP A 274 5.54 -12.51 16.38
C ASP A 274 4.61 -12.14 15.20
N LEU A 275 4.02 -13.15 14.55
CA LEU A 275 3.03 -12.94 13.48
C LEU A 275 1.80 -12.17 14.00
N GLU A 276 1.31 -12.47 15.19
CA GLU A 276 0.18 -11.75 15.78
C GLU A 276 0.48 -10.27 15.98
N GLU A 277 1.63 -9.94 16.55
CA GLU A 277 2.03 -8.55 16.77
C GLU A 277 2.09 -7.75 15.45
N LEU A 278 2.68 -8.36 14.42
CA LEU A 278 2.76 -7.78 13.08
C LEU A 278 1.37 -7.57 12.47
N LEU A 279 0.48 -8.58 12.56
CA LEU A 279 -0.88 -8.49 12.01
C LEU A 279 -1.74 -7.46 12.75
N GLN A 280 -1.65 -7.37 14.07
CA GLN A 280 -2.34 -6.34 14.86
C GLN A 280 -1.89 -4.95 14.44
N THR A 281 -0.59 -4.78 14.23
CA THR A 281 -0.02 -3.49 13.81
C THR A 281 -0.44 -3.11 12.40
N ILE A 282 -0.39 -4.05 11.44
CA ILE A 282 -0.86 -3.83 10.06
C ILE A 282 -2.37 -3.54 10.05
N GLY A 283 -3.16 -4.30 10.82
CA GLY A 283 -4.61 -4.11 10.93
C GLY A 283 -4.96 -2.73 11.47
N LYS A 284 -4.27 -2.28 12.53
CA LYS A 284 -4.45 -0.94 13.08
C LYS A 284 -4.11 0.15 12.07
N LYS A 285 -2.94 0.07 11.43
CA LYS A 285 -2.52 1.07 10.41
C LYS A 285 -3.50 1.12 9.23
N THR A 286 -3.96 -0.03 8.77
CA THR A 286 -4.95 -0.14 7.69
C THR A 286 -6.26 0.54 8.08
N ASN A 287 -6.76 0.29 9.29
CA ASN A 287 -7.99 0.90 9.78
C ASN A 287 -7.88 2.42 9.99
N ASP A 288 -6.74 2.87 10.54
CA ASP A 288 -6.45 4.30 10.72
C ASP A 288 -6.43 5.01 9.35
N LEU A 289 -5.74 4.42 8.36
CA LEU A 289 -5.68 4.94 7.00
C LEU A 289 -7.04 4.91 6.29
N PHE A 290 -7.82 3.84 6.46
CA PHE A 290 -9.19 3.75 5.91
C PHE A 290 -10.08 4.85 6.46
N THR A 291 -10.05 5.06 7.77
CA THR A 291 -10.84 6.11 8.44
C THR A 291 -10.42 7.50 7.96
N GLU A 292 -9.13 7.73 7.77
CA GLU A 292 -8.59 8.98 7.27
C GLU A 292 -9.04 9.26 5.83
N VAL A 293 -8.87 8.30 4.91
CA VAL A 293 -9.29 8.43 3.50
C VAL A 293 -10.79 8.64 3.38
N LEU A 294 -11.59 7.88 4.15
CA LEU A 294 -13.04 8.03 4.16
C LEU A 294 -13.46 9.41 4.67
N GLY A 295 -12.86 9.87 5.77
CA GLY A 295 -13.13 11.19 6.33
C GLY A 295 -12.77 12.33 5.39
N GLU A 296 -11.65 12.21 4.66
CA GLU A 296 -11.26 13.19 3.64
C GLU A 296 -12.19 13.19 2.44
N ARG A 297 -12.58 12.00 1.96
CA ARG A 297 -13.55 11.84 0.88
C ARG A 297 -14.89 12.48 1.25
N SER A 298 -15.41 12.24 2.46
CA SER A 298 -16.66 12.84 2.92
C SER A 298 -16.57 14.37 2.95
N LYS A 299 -15.49 14.93 3.53
CA LYS A 299 -15.29 16.38 3.54
C LYS A 299 -15.15 16.97 2.13
N PHE A 300 -14.51 16.24 1.22
CA PHE A 300 -14.40 16.64 -0.17
C PHE A 300 -15.79 16.73 -0.81
N LEU A 301 -16.64 15.71 -0.63
CA LEU A 301 -18.02 15.70 -1.13
C LEU A 301 -18.87 16.83 -0.53
N ASP A 302 -18.72 17.13 0.75
CA ASP A 302 -19.43 18.24 1.41
C ASP A 302 -19.02 19.63 0.90
N SER A 303 -17.87 19.72 0.21
CA SER A 303 -17.32 20.97 -0.33
C SER A 303 -17.66 21.25 -1.79
N LEU A 304 -18.29 20.27 -2.48
CA LEU A 304 -18.80 20.39 -3.85
C LEU A 304 -20.18 21.07 -3.86
#